data_AF-A0A329RYU5-F1
#
_entry.id   AF-A0A329RYU5-F1
#
_cell.length_a   1.000
_cell.length_b   1.000
_cell.length_c   1.000
_cell.angle_alpha   90.00
_cell.angle_beta   90.00
_cell.angle_gamma   90.00
#
_symmetry.space_group_name_H-M   'P 1'
#
loop_
_entity.id
_entity.type
_entity.pdbx_description
1 polymer ?
#
loop_
_entity_poly.entity_id
_entity_poly.type
_entity_poly.pdbx_seq_one_letter_code
_entity_poly.pdbx_strand_id
1 'polypeptide(L)'
;MLEEGDSKSAAPHVDVTFYAPREDTAPSGPFVGHFDKVDMIEPSPSLYDRRQALAVNHRRLGVVGIVSILYVYLCAGPIGSEAVISAGGPLIGLLGFLFYALFVAFPFAYIVAELCSAFPEDGGFTVWVLNAFGPFWAFQVGYWS
;
A
#
# COMPACT_ATOMS: atom_id res chain seq x y z
N MET A 1 9.03 62.80 8.78
CA MET A 1 10.15 61.85 8.85
C MET A 1 9.59 60.64 9.62
N LEU A 2 8.84 59.79 8.91
CA LEU A 2 9.17 58.38 8.61
C LEU A 2 9.07 57.51 9.88
N GLU A 3 8.31 56.42 10.00
CA GLU A 3 7.59 55.54 9.07
C GLU A 3 6.58 54.71 9.88
N GLU A 4 5.50 54.26 9.22
CA GLU A 4 4.55 53.26 9.71
C GLU A 4 5.24 51.89 9.85
N GLY A 5 5.23 51.32 11.05
CA GLY A 5 5.68 49.96 11.30
C GLY A 5 4.54 48.96 11.06
N ASP A 6 4.50 48.43 9.83
CA ASP A 6 3.68 47.31 9.38
C ASP A 6 3.80 46.11 10.34
N SER A 7 2.74 45.83 11.11
CA SER A 7 2.63 44.64 11.95
C SER A 7 2.30 43.43 11.08
N LYS A 8 3.31 42.88 10.40
CA LYS A 8 3.15 41.66 9.61
C LYS A 8 3.28 40.43 10.50
N SER A 9 2.15 39.74 10.66
CA SER A 9 1.99 38.42 11.27
C SER A 9 3.14 37.46 10.93
N ALA A 10 3.90 37.05 11.95
CA ALA A 10 4.95 36.05 11.81
C ALA A 10 4.33 34.64 11.74
N ALA A 11 3.97 34.22 10.53
CA ALA A 11 3.74 32.81 10.24
C ALA A 11 5.09 32.06 10.28
N PRO A 12 5.13 30.80 10.76
CA PRO A 12 6.36 30.01 10.74
C PRO A 12 6.79 29.78 9.29
N HIS A 13 7.93 30.37 8.92
CA HIS A 13 8.57 30.18 7.63
C HIS A 13 9.15 28.75 7.60
N VAL A 14 8.38 27.81 7.06
CA VAL A 14 8.90 26.48 6.70
C VAL A 14 9.77 26.69 5.48
N ASP A 15 11.08 26.71 5.70
CA ASP A 15 12.07 26.83 4.64
C ASP A 15 12.15 25.46 3.93
N VAL A 16 11.27 25.26 2.95
CA VAL A 16 11.32 24.09 2.06
C VAL A 16 12.49 24.31 1.11
N THR A 17 13.67 23.83 1.52
CA THR A 17 14.86 23.83 0.68
C THR A 17 14.66 22.83 -0.46
N PHE A 18 14.07 23.30 -1.57
CA PHE A 18 14.11 22.58 -2.84
C PHE A 18 15.56 22.53 -3.30
N TYR A 19 16.15 21.33 -3.33
CA TYR A 19 17.51 21.14 -3.83
C TYR A 19 17.58 21.61 -5.29
N ALA A 20 18.61 22.38 -5.63
CA ALA A 20 18.79 22.92 -6.97
C ALA A 20 18.99 21.80 -8.01
N PRO A 21 18.47 21.96 -9.25
CA PRO A 21 18.77 21.05 -10.34
C PRO A 21 20.26 21.09 -10.69
N ARG A 22 20.87 19.93 -10.96
CA ARG A 22 22.13 19.88 -11.70
C ARG A 22 21.82 20.24 -13.16
N GLU A 23 22.35 21.35 -13.64
CA GLU A 23 22.27 21.75 -15.05
C GLU A 23 23.22 20.91 -15.90
N ASP A 24 22.66 19.90 -16.55
CA ASP A 24 23.31 19.12 -17.60
C ASP A 24 22.36 19.13 -18.82
N THR A 25 22.28 20.25 -19.55
CA THR A 25 21.26 20.45 -20.61
C THR A 25 21.46 19.57 -21.85
N ALA A 26 20.35 19.18 -22.52
CA ALA A 26 20.01 19.51 -23.93
C ALA A 26 18.70 18.80 -24.39
N PRO A 27 18.10 19.11 -25.56
CA PRO A 27 17.29 20.29 -25.84
C PRO A 27 15.84 19.93 -26.29
N SER A 28 15.04 20.99 -26.42
CA SER A 28 13.65 21.06 -26.92
C SER A 28 13.35 20.23 -28.18
N GLY A 29 12.32 19.37 -28.08
CA GLY A 29 11.60 18.72 -29.19
C GLY A 29 10.10 18.57 -28.85
N PRO A 30 9.20 18.44 -29.85
CA PRO A 30 7.77 18.65 -29.65
C PRO A 30 7.03 17.43 -29.06
N PHE A 31 6.14 17.72 -28.11
CA PHE A 31 4.97 16.98 -27.62
C PHE A 31 4.89 15.47 -27.97
N VAL A 32 5.75 14.68 -27.35
CA VAL A 32 5.47 13.26 -27.08
C VAL A 32 5.74 13.09 -25.60
N GLY A 33 4.68 12.88 -24.81
CA GLY A 33 4.78 12.58 -23.39
C GLY A 33 5.50 11.25 -23.19
N HIS A 34 6.83 11.29 -23.20
CA HIS A 34 7.65 10.25 -22.63
C HIS A 34 7.22 10.19 -21.16
N PHE A 35 6.65 9.05 -20.74
CA PHE A 35 6.71 8.63 -19.34
C PHE A 35 8.18 8.38 -19.02
N ASP A 36 8.94 9.48 -19.08
CA ASP A 36 10.31 9.54 -18.62
C ASP A 36 10.21 9.18 -17.17
N LYS A 37 11.06 8.20 -16.86
CA LYS A 37 11.22 7.51 -15.60
C LYS A 37 10.46 8.21 -14.50
N VAL A 38 9.37 7.59 -14.07
CA VAL A 38 8.67 7.96 -12.86
C VAL A 38 9.71 7.90 -11.75
N ASP A 39 10.34 9.04 -11.49
CA ASP A 39 11.12 9.32 -10.30
C ASP A 39 10.14 9.49 -9.10
N MET A 40 8.87 9.03 -9.20
CA MET A 40 7.92 8.83 -8.07
C MET A 40 8.29 7.61 -7.22
N ILE A 41 9.56 7.38 -6.98
CA ILE A 41 9.96 6.90 -5.67
C ILE A 41 11.19 7.75 -5.35
N GLU A 42 10.95 9.00 -4.94
CA GLU A 42 11.78 9.56 -3.89
C GLU A 42 11.92 8.42 -2.87
N PRO A 43 13.13 7.87 -2.62
CA PRO A 43 13.26 6.65 -1.84
C PRO A 43 12.45 6.88 -0.58
N SER A 44 11.32 6.16 -0.45
CA SER A 44 10.32 6.40 0.61
C SER A 44 11.12 6.65 1.86
N PRO A 45 11.07 7.87 2.45
CA PRO A 45 12.15 8.45 3.25
C PRO A 45 12.75 7.32 4.04
N SER A 46 13.92 6.84 3.56
CA SER A 46 14.33 5.50 3.93
C SER A 46 14.29 5.49 5.44
N LEU A 47 13.49 4.63 6.06
CA LEU A 47 13.52 4.54 7.52
C LEU A 47 14.95 4.15 8.00
N TYR A 48 15.85 3.84 7.07
CA TYR A 48 17.31 3.84 7.20
C TYR A 48 17.97 5.18 7.57
N ASP A 49 17.28 6.32 7.53
CA ASP A 49 17.78 7.48 8.28
C ASP A 49 17.67 7.10 9.76
N ARG A 50 18.82 6.68 10.31
CA ARG A 50 18.99 6.16 11.67
C ARG A 50 18.31 7.07 12.70
N ARG A 51 18.14 8.37 12.40
CA ARG A 51 17.46 9.34 13.26
C ARG A 51 15.93 9.20 13.29
N GLN A 52 15.28 8.86 12.17
CA GLN A 52 13.84 8.61 12.11
C GLN A 52 13.48 7.20 12.60
N ALA A 53 14.29 6.19 12.32
CA ALA A 53 14.13 4.84 12.89
C ALA A 53 14.21 4.79 14.43
N LEU A 54 14.95 5.71 15.05
CA LEU A 54 14.99 5.85 16.51
C LEU A 54 13.73 6.51 17.09
N ALA A 55 12.96 7.24 16.26
CA ALA A 55 11.69 7.88 16.64
C ALA A 55 10.47 7.00 16.34
N VAL A 56 10.55 6.12 15.34
CA VAL A 56 9.48 5.16 15.01
C VAL A 56 9.55 3.98 15.96
N ASN A 57 8.56 3.90 16.85
CA ASN A 57 8.37 2.77 17.73
C ASN A 57 7.99 1.54 16.87
N HIS A 58 8.96 0.70 16.49
CA HIS A 58 8.73 -0.56 15.76
C HIS A 58 7.99 -1.57 16.66
N ARG A 59 6.71 -1.31 16.92
CA ARG A 59 5.83 -2.25 17.60
C ARG A 59 5.59 -3.40 16.65
N ARG A 60 6.28 -4.51 16.89
CA ARG A 60 6.03 -5.76 16.17
C ARG A 60 4.69 -6.32 16.61
N LEU A 61 3.80 -6.51 15.66
CA LEU A 61 2.54 -7.18 15.93
C LEU A 61 2.83 -8.67 16.15
N GLY A 62 2.49 -9.17 17.34
CA GLY A 62 2.65 -10.58 17.68
C GLY A 62 1.67 -11.46 16.89
N VAL A 63 1.95 -12.76 16.82
CA VAL A 63 1.13 -13.75 16.09
C VAL A 63 -0.34 -13.68 16.51
N VAL A 64 -0.61 -13.60 17.82
CA VAL A 64 -1.98 -13.48 18.35
C VAL A 64 -2.68 -12.22 17.83
N GLY A 65 -1.97 -11.10 17.73
CA GLY A 65 -2.51 -9.85 17.19
C GLY A 65 -2.87 -9.99 15.72
N ILE A 66 -1.97 -10.56 14.91
CA ILE A 66 -2.20 -10.80 13.48
C ILE A 66 -3.40 -11.73 13.27
N VAL A 67 -3.44 -12.86 13.98
CA VAL A 67 -4.54 -13.83 13.89
C VAL A 67 -5.87 -13.19 14.31
N SER A 68 -5.87 -12.34 15.33
CA SER A 68 -7.09 -11.64 15.78
C SER A 68 -7.61 -10.67 14.71
N ILE A 69 -6.72 -9.90 14.08
CA ILE A 69 -7.09 -8.98 12.99
C ILE A 69 -7.65 -9.76 11.81
N LEU A 70 -6.96 -10.83 11.40
CA LEU A 70 -7.41 -11.70 10.30
C LEU A 70 -8.77 -12.33 10.61
N TYR A 71 -8.99 -12.80 11.85
CA TYR A 71 -10.26 -13.38 12.26
C TYR A 71 -11.42 -12.37 12.12
N VAL A 72 -11.24 -11.14 12.64
CA VAL A 72 -12.29 -10.10 12.53
C VAL A 72 -12.53 -9.71 11.07
N TYR A 73 -11.49 -9.69 10.24
CA TYR A 73 -11.60 -9.34 8.83
C TYR A 73 -12.32 -10.43 8.01
N LEU A 74 -12.00 -11.71 8.25
CA LEU A 74 -12.52 -12.84 7.48
C LEU A 74 -13.88 -13.32 7.99
N CYS A 75 -14.15 -13.22 9.28
CA CYS A 75 -15.34 -13.79 9.92
C CYS A 75 -16.46 -12.78 10.16
N ALA A 76 -16.52 -11.67 9.40
CA ALA A 76 -17.55 -10.63 9.50
C ALA A 76 -19.00 -11.08 9.22
N GLY A 77 -19.25 -12.40 9.11
CA GLY A 77 -20.57 -13.03 9.00
C GLY A 77 -20.78 -13.68 7.63
N PRO A 78 -21.36 -14.88 7.55
CA PRO A 78 -21.57 -15.60 6.29
C PRO A 78 -22.81 -15.08 5.55
N ILE A 79 -22.88 -13.77 5.33
CA ILE A 79 -24.00 -13.13 4.62
C ILE A 79 -23.98 -13.62 3.17
N GLY A 80 -25.05 -14.29 2.73
CA GLY A 80 -25.16 -14.88 1.39
C GLY A 80 -24.92 -16.40 1.34
N SER A 81 -24.56 -17.03 2.47
CA SER A 81 -24.50 -18.49 2.56
C SER A 81 -25.89 -19.14 2.48
N GLU A 82 -26.94 -18.41 2.85
CA GLU A 82 -28.32 -18.87 2.88
C GLU A 82 -28.82 -19.25 1.48
N ALA A 83 -28.45 -18.48 0.46
CA ALA A 83 -28.86 -18.75 -0.93
C ALA A 83 -28.22 -20.03 -1.47
N VAL A 84 -26.94 -20.27 -1.16
CA VAL A 84 -26.20 -21.48 -1.57
C VAL A 84 -26.84 -22.72 -0.95
N ILE A 85 -27.14 -22.66 0.34
CA ILE A 85 -27.75 -23.77 1.07
C ILE A 85 -29.20 -23.99 0.63
N SER A 86 -29.96 -22.91 0.40
CA SER A 86 -31.35 -22.99 -0.07
C SER A 86 -31.46 -23.57 -1.48
N ALA A 87 -30.48 -23.32 -2.36
CA ALA A 87 -30.49 -23.83 -3.73
C ALA A 87 -29.97 -25.26 -3.84
N GLY A 88 -28.88 -25.59 -3.13
CA GLY A 88 -28.20 -26.89 -3.23
C GLY A 88 -28.56 -27.90 -2.14
N GLY A 89 -29.23 -27.48 -1.07
CA GLY A 89 -29.44 -28.28 0.13
C GLY A 89 -28.22 -28.29 1.09
N PRO A 90 -28.40 -28.68 2.37
CA PRO A 90 -27.37 -28.53 3.40
C PRO A 90 -26.07 -29.28 3.11
N LEU A 91 -26.16 -30.53 2.64
CA LEU A 91 -24.99 -31.37 2.40
C LEU A 91 -24.12 -30.83 1.25
N ILE A 92 -24.75 -30.49 0.13
CA ILE A 92 -24.05 -29.97 -1.06
C ILE A 92 -23.48 -28.58 -0.79
N GLY A 93 -24.22 -27.72 -0.08
CA GLY A 93 -23.73 -26.39 0.31
C GLY A 93 -22.47 -26.47 1.20
N LEU A 94 -22.49 -27.30 2.24
CA LEU A 94 -21.34 -27.48 3.13
C LEU A 94 -20.13 -28.09 2.40
N LEU A 95 -20.35 -29.08 1.53
CA LEU A 95 -19.27 -29.62 0.70
C LEU A 95 -18.70 -28.54 -0.24
N GLY A 96 -19.55 -27.71 -0.85
CA GLY A 96 -19.13 -26.58 -1.67
C GLY A 96 -18.21 -25.61 -0.93
N PHE A 97 -18.57 -25.24 0.30
CA PHE A 97 -17.72 -24.39 1.15
C PHE A 97 -16.41 -25.07 1.53
N LEU A 98 -16.42 -26.37 1.83
CA LEU A 98 -15.21 -27.12 2.13
C LEU A 98 -14.27 -27.17 0.92
N PHE A 99 -14.80 -27.47 -0.27
CA PHE A 99 -14.01 -27.48 -1.50
C PHE A 99 -13.46 -26.09 -1.81
N TYR A 100 -14.27 -25.05 -1.70
CA TYR A 100 -13.80 -23.67 -1.89
C TYR A 100 -12.69 -23.31 -0.90
N ALA A 101 -12.83 -23.67 0.38
CA ALA A 101 -11.82 -23.44 1.39
C ALA A 101 -10.49 -24.14 1.06
N LEU A 102 -10.54 -25.40 0.61
CA LEU A 102 -9.34 -26.19 0.33
C LEU A 102 -8.66 -25.83 -1.00
N PHE A 103 -9.42 -25.56 -2.06
CA PHE A 103 -8.86 -25.37 -3.39
C PHE A 103 -8.61 -23.90 -3.75
N VAL A 104 -9.29 -22.96 -3.08
CA VAL A 104 -9.14 -21.53 -3.35
C VAL A 104 -8.50 -20.83 -2.16
N ALA A 105 -9.14 -20.89 -0.99
CA ALA A 105 -8.69 -20.09 0.16
C ALA A 105 -7.34 -20.57 0.73
N PHE A 106 -7.15 -21.88 0.86
CA PHE A 106 -5.91 -22.46 1.39
C PHE A 106 -4.68 -22.12 0.53
N PRO A 107 -4.64 -22.39 -0.79
CA PRO A 107 -3.48 -22.00 -1.60
C PRO A 107 -3.30 -20.49 -1.67
N PHE A 108 -4.38 -19.71 -1.68
CA PHE A 108 -4.30 -18.25 -1.64
C PHE A 108 -3.62 -17.75 -0.36
N ALA A 109 -3.97 -18.32 0.80
CA ALA A 109 -3.33 -17.97 2.07
C ALA A 109 -1.82 -18.27 2.08
N TYR A 110 -1.38 -19.36 1.46
CA TYR A 110 0.04 -19.67 1.31
C TYR A 110 0.76 -18.66 0.40
N ILE A 111 0.16 -18.28 -0.72
CA ILE A 111 0.72 -17.27 -1.63
C ILE A 111 0.88 -15.93 -0.90
N VAL A 112 -0.16 -15.52 -0.16
CA VAL A 112 -0.13 -14.30 0.66
C VAL A 112 0.94 -14.38 1.74
N ALA A 113 1.08 -15.53 2.42
CA ALA A 113 2.11 -15.71 3.44
C ALA A 113 3.53 -15.59 2.88
N GLU A 114 3.81 -16.22 1.73
CA GLU A 114 5.09 -16.12 1.03
C GLU A 114 5.39 -14.66 0.62
N LEU A 115 4.42 -13.97 0.03
CA LEU A 115 4.57 -12.58 -0.40
C LEU A 115 4.74 -11.60 0.77
N CYS A 116 3.99 -11.78 1.86
CA CYS A 116 4.16 -11.01 3.10
C CYS A 116 5.58 -11.18 3.69
N SER A 117 6.18 -12.36 3.54
CA SER A 117 7.54 -12.62 4.01
C SER A 117 8.62 -12.13 3.03
N ALA A 118 8.34 -12.16 1.72
CA ALA A 118 9.24 -11.72 0.67
C ALA A 118 9.35 -10.19 0.58
N PHE A 119 8.24 -9.48 0.81
CA PHE A 119 8.16 -8.01 0.77
C PHE A 119 7.61 -7.47 2.09
N PRO A 120 8.47 -7.31 3.13
CA PRO A 120 8.06 -6.81 4.44
C PRO A 120 7.91 -5.28 4.45
N GLU A 121 7.25 -4.74 3.42
CA GLU A 121 7.00 -3.33 3.20
C GLU A 121 5.53 -3.00 3.49
N ASP A 122 5.26 -1.82 4.02
CA ASP A 122 3.91 -1.37 4.43
C ASP A 122 3.03 -0.97 3.22
N GLY A 123 2.83 -1.88 2.25
CA GLY A 123 2.07 -1.57 1.02
C GLY A 123 1.30 -2.72 0.35
N GLY A 124 1.28 -3.91 0.95
CA GLY A 124 0.37 -5.01 0.57
C GLY A 124 0.36 -5.37 -0.93
N PHE A 125 -0.82 -5.68 -1.47
CA PHE A 125 -0.99 -6.12 -2.86
C PHE A 125 -0.44 -5.13 -3.88
N THR A 126 -0.57 -3.82 -3.64
CA THR A 126 -0.09 -2.78 -4.54
C THR A 126 1.43 -2.85 -4.71
N VAL A 127 2.17 -3.04 -3.61
CA VAL A 127 3.63 -3.18 -3.64
C VAL A 127 4.07 -4.49 -4.30
N TRP A 128 3.36 -5.59 -4.04
CA TRP A 128 3.69 -6.87 -4.68
C TRP A 128 3.56 -6.80 -6.20
N VAL A 129 2.49 -6.15 -6.68
CA VAL A 129 2.23 -5.97 -8.11
C VAL A 129 3.16 -4.93 -8.72
N LEU A 130 3.52 -3.89 -7.97
CA LEU A 130 4.55 -2.93 -8.39
C LEU A 130 5.87 -3.64 -8.67
N ASN A 131 6.29 -4.54 -7.78
CA ASN A 131 7.55 -5.26 -7.93
C ASN A 131 7.50 -6.32 -9.05
N ALA A 132 6.33 -6.92 -9.32
CA ALA A 132 6.19 -7.97 -10.34
C ALA A 132 5.90 -7.43 -11.76
N PHE A 133 5.06 -6.39 -11.88
CA PHE A 133 4.47 -5.93 -13.15
C PHE A 133 4.65 -4.42 -13.41
N GLY A 134 5.19 -3.67 -12.46
CA GLY A 134 5.50 -2.25 -12.60
C GLY A 134 4.35 -1.29 -12.27
N PRO A 135 4.58 0.03 -12.42
CA PRO A 135 3.72 1.08 -11.85
C PRO A 135 2.29 1.13 -12.38
N PHE A 136 2.09 0.83 -13.67
CA PHE A 136 0.75 0.85 -14.27
C PHE A 136 -0.18 -0.18 -13.62
N TRP A 137 0.28 -1.42 -13.47
CA TRP A 137 -0.51 -2.50 -12.88
C TRP A 137 -0.68 -2.34 -11.38
N ALA A 138 0.33 -1.80 -10.69
CA ALA A 138 0.22 -1.43 -9.29
C ALA A 138 -0.89 -0.40 -9.05
N PHE A 139 -0.96 0.64 -9.89
CA PHE A 139 -2.02 1.64 -9.81
C PHE A 139 -3.40 1.02 -10.04
N GLN A 140 -3.54 0.15 -11.04
CA GLN A 140 -4.80 -0.55 -11.28
C GLN A 140 -5.24 -1.34 -10.04
N VAL A 141 -4.37 -2.19 -9.49
CA VAL A 141 -4.71 -3.00 -8.32
C VAL A 141 -5.05 -2.15 -7.11
N GLY A 142 -4.30 -1.06 -6.87
CA GLY A 142 -4.62 -0.11 -5.80
C GLY A 142 -5.92 0.66 -6.02
N TYR A 143 -6.33 0.88 -7.27
CA TYR A 143 -7.59 1.57 -7.61
C TYR A 143 -8.83 0.70 -7.40
N TRP A 144 -8.73 -0.62 -7.64
CA TRP A 144 -9.85 -1.57 -7.50
C TRP A 144 -9.93 -2.24 -6.11
N SER A 145 -8.92 -2.05 -5.27
CA SER A 145 -8.88 -2.53 -3.88
C SER A 145 -9.81 -1.75 -2.96
#